data_AF-A0A2K5I784-F1
#
_entry.id   AF-A0A2K5I784-F1
#
_cell.length_a   1.000
_cell.length_b   1.000
_cell.length_c   1.000
_cell.angle_alpha   90.00
_cell.angle_beta   90.00
_cell.angle_gamma   90.00
#
_symmetry.space_group_name_H-M   'P 1'
#
loop_
_entity.id
_entity.type
_entity.pdbx_description
1 polymer ?
#
loop_
_entity_poly.entity_id
_entity_poly.type
_entity_poly.pdbx_seq_one_letter_code
_entity_poly.pdbx_strand_id
1 'polypeptide(L)'
;MALVLILQLLTLFPPALYPKPWLGAQPATVVTPGVNVTLRCRAPQPAWRFGLFKLGEIGPLLFRDVSSELAEFFLEEVTPAQGGSYHCCYRRPDWRPGVWSQPSDPLELLVTDSSSSDYTQGNLVRLGLAGLVLISLGALVTFDWRSQNRAPAGVRP
;
A
#
# COMPACT_ATOMS: atom_id res chain seq x y z
N MET A 1 25.19 18.95 34.46
CA MET A 1 23.79 18.58 34.15
C MET A 1 23.68 18.04 32.72
N ALA A 2 23.88 18.84 31.67
CA ALA A 2 23.77 18.39 30.27
C ALA A 2 24.78 17.30 29.87
N LEU A 3 26.07 17.45 30.19
CA LEU A 3 27.10 16.45 29.90
C LEU A 3 26.84 15.09 30.57
N VAL A 4 26.29 15.09 31.79
CA VAL A 4 25.93 13.86 32.52
C VAL A 4 24.75 13.18 31.83
N LEU A 5 23.74 13.95 31.40
CA LEU A 5 22.59 13.42 30.67
C LEU A 5 23.00 12.83 29.30
N ILE A 6 23.91 13.50 28.58
CA ILE A 6 24.45 13.03 27.30
C ILE A 6 25.25 11.74 27.49
N LEU A 7 26.12 11.67 28.51
CA LEU A 7 26.84 10.45 28.87
C LEU A 7 25.88 9.31 29.26
N GLN A 8 24.83 9.60 30.03
CA GLN A 8 23.81 8.61 30.40
C GLN A 8 23.00 8.11 29.19
N LEU A 9 22.67 8.98 28.23
CA LEU A 9 22.02 8.62 26.97
C LEU A 9 22.93 7.73 26.09
N LEU A 10 24.22 8.08 25.98
CA LEU A 10 25.21 7.29 25.22
C LEU A 10 25.49 5.92 25.86
N THR A 11 25.34 5.79 27.18
CA THR A 11 25.41 4.48 27.87
C THR A 11 24.14 3.65 27.75
N LEU A 12 22.97 4.28 27.64
CA LEU A 12 21.69 3.59 27.47
C LEU A 12 21.46 3.10 26.03
N PHE A 13 21.98 3.84 25.04
CA PHE A 13 21.91 3.53 23.62
C PHE A 13 23.28 3.72 22.97
N PRO A 14 24.21 2.75 23.10
CA PRO A 14 25.45 2.78 22.36
C PRO A 14 25.14 2.82 20.85
N PRO A 15 25.87 3.62 20.05
CA PRO A 15 25.68 3.65 18.61
C PRO A 15 25.87 2.24 18.07
N ALA A 16 24.86 1.73 17.37
CA ALA A 16 24.94 0.41 16.75
C ALA A 16 26.16 0.38 15.82
N LEU A 17 27.08 -0.57 16.05
CA LEU A 17 28.31 -0.73 15.28
C LEU A 17 28.03 -0.88 13.77
N TYR A 18 26.83 -1.37 13.44
CA TYR A 18 26.33 -1.62 12.10
C TYR A 18 24.89 -1.12 11.97
N PRO A 19 24.65 0.19 11.80
CA PRO A 19 23.31 0.77 11.89
C PRO A 19 22.40 0.21 10.78
N LYS A 20 21.12 0.02 11.10
CA LYS A 20 20.15 -0.51 10.14
C LYS A 20 19.83 0.49 9.02
N PRO A 21 19.62 0.04 7.78
CA PRO A 21 19.11 0.88 6.69
C PRO A 21 17.58 1.04 6.79
N TRP A 22 17.05 1.99 6.01
CA TRP A 22 15.62 2.14 5.76
C TRP A 22 15.24 1.46 4.45
N LEU A 23 14.04 0.88 4.39
CA LEU A 23 13.48 0.25 3.20
C LEU A 23 12.06 0.76 2.97
N GLY A 24 11.74 1.11 1.72
CA GLY A 24 10.39 1.49 1.31
C GLY A 24 10.07 1.05 -0.11
N ALA A 25 8.78 1.07 -0.47
CA ALA A 25 8.30 0.74 -1.81
C ALA A 25 7.75 1.98 -2.51
N GLN A 26 7.92 2.04 -3.82
CA GLN A 26 7.24 2.96 -4.73
C GLN A 26 6.58 2.16 -5.86
N PRO A 27 5.33 2.47 -6.27
CA PRO A 27 4.51 3.59 -5.80
C PRO A 27 3.87 3.37 -4.41
N ALA A 28 3.63 2.12 -4.01
CA ALA A 28 3.03 1.76 -2.74
C ALA A 28 3.46 0.35 -2.29
N THR A 29 3.15 -0.01 -1.05
CA THR A 29 3.31 -1.37 -0.50
C THR A 29 2.16 -2.30 -0.84
N VAL A 30 1.02 -1.75 -1.29
CA VAL A 30 -0.14 -2.51 -1.75
C VAL A 30 -0.35 -2.18 -3.23
N VAL A 31 -0.26 -3.19 -4.09
CA VAL A 31 -0.31 -3.02 -5.54
C VAL A 31 -1.13 -4.12 -6.21
N THR A 32 -1.59 -3.86 -7.43
CA THR A 32 -2.23 -4.88 -8.26
C THR A 32 -1.19 -5.70 -9.02
N PRO A 33 -1.50 -6.95 -9.40
CA PRO A 33 -0.60 -7.72 -10.26
C PRO A 33 -0.26 -7.00 -11.56
N GLY A 34 0.95 -7.22 -12.08
CA GLY A 34 1.44 -6.64 -13.33
C GLY A 34 1.98 -5.21 -13.21
N VAL A 35 1.95 -4.60 -12.01
CA VAL A 35 2.53 -3.28 -11.77
C VAL A 35 4.02 -3.38 -11.45
N ASN A 36 4.82 -2.43 -11.93
CA ASN A 36 6.23 -2.34 -11.57
C ASN A 36 6.39 -1.69 -10.20
N VAL A 37 7.14 -2.34 -9.31
CA VAL A 37 7.43 -1.84 -7.96
C VAL A 37 8.92 -1.62 -7.82
N THR A 38 9.30 -0.46 -7.28
CA THR A 38 10.69 -0.16 -6.93
C THR A 38 10.86 -0.17 -5.42
N LEU A 39 11.67 -1.08 -4.92
CA LEU A 39 12.08 -1.12 -3.52
C LEU A 39 13.34 -0.28 -3.33
N ARG A 40 13.25 0.74 -2.47
CA ARG A 40 14.30 1.73 -2.22
C ARG A 40 14.92 1.48 -0.86
N CYS A 41 16.18 1.09 -0.86
CA CYS A 41 16.95 0.88 0.35
C CYS A 41 17.92 2.04 0.57
N ARG A 42 17.81 2.72 1.71
CA ARG A 42 18.66 3.86 2.08
C ARG A 42 19.50 3.52 3.31
N ALA A 43 20.81 3.48 3.13
CA ALA A 43 21.77 3.36 4.22
C ALA A 43 22.00 4.73 4.91
N PRO A 44 22.38 4.74 6.20
CA PRO A 44 22.73 5.98 6.93
C PRO A 44 24.03 6.66 6.46
N GLN A 45 24.82 5.98 5.64
CA GLN A 45 26.11 6.42 5.07
C GLN A 45 26.30 5.73 3.73
N PRO A 46 27.14 6.27 2.82
CA PRO A 46 27.41 5.63 1.54
C PRO A 46 27.90 4.21 1.74
N ALA A 47 27.27 3.27 1.03
CA ALA A 47 27.66 1.88 1.04
C ALA A 47 28.45 1.53 -0.21
N TRP A 48 28.98 0.30 -0.25
CA TRP A 48 29.53 -0.28 -1.48
C TRP A 48 28.55 -1.26 -2.11
N ARG A 49 27.81 -2.01 -1.28
CA ARG A 49 26.91 -3.07 -1.72
C ARG A 49 25.64 -3.12 -0.87
N PHE A 50 24.50 -3.27 -1.52
CA PHE A 50 23.20 -3.52 -0.91
C PHE A 50 22.69 -4.91 -1.29
N GLY A 51 22.03 -5.57 -0.35
CA GLY A 51 21.35 -6.85 -0.55
C GLY A 51 19.89 -6.74 -0.14
N LEU A 52 18.99 -7.18 -1.02
CA LEU A 52 17.57 -7.31 -0.77
C LEU A 52 17.25 -8.78 -0.46
N PHE A 53 16.53 -9.02 0.62
CA PHE A 53 16.15 -10.33 1.09
C PHE A 53 14.63 -10.41 1.23
N LYS A 54 14.09 -11.61 1.03
CA LYS A 54 12.67 -11.91 1.25
C LYS A 54 12.56 -13.05 2.25
N LEU A 55 11.61 -12.94 3.17
CA LEU A 55 11.34 -13.98 4.14
C LEU A 55 10.89 -15.27 3.43
N GLY A 56 11.47 -16.40 3.81
CA GLY A 56 11.21 -17.71 3.20
C GLY A 56 12.20 -18.10 2.09
N GLU A 57 13.02 -17.15 1.62
CA GLU A 57 14.11 -17.43 0.68
C GLU A 57 15.40 -17.76 1.42
N ILE A 58 16.16 -18.72 0.90
CA ILE A 58 17.42 -19.20 1.53
C ILE A 58 18.54 -18.15 1.40
N GLY A 59 18.35 -17.12 0.57
CA GLY A 59 19.38 -16.13 0.30
C GLY A 59 18.87 -14.78 -0.19
N PRO A 60 19.80 -13.88 -0.55
CA PRO A 60 19.49 -12.58 -1.12
C PRO A 60 18.85 -12.75 -2.50
N LEU A 61 17.74 -12.06 -2.71
CA LEU A 61 17.08 -12.03 -4.02
C LEU A 61 17.90 -11.26 -5.03
N LEU A 62 18.39 -10.09 -4.61
CA LEU A 62 19.07 -9.14 -5.48
C LEU A 62 20.22 -8.47 -4.73
N PHE A 63 21.33 -8.27 -5.44
CA PHE A 63 22.43 -7.43 -5.00
C PHE A 63 22.62 -6.24 -5.92
N ARG A 64 23.03 -5.11 -5.34
CA ARG A 64 23.44 -3.93 -6.08
C ARG A 64 24.70 -3.35 -5.47
N ASP A 65 25.77 -3.28 -6.26
CA ASP A 65 26.97 -2.55 -5.88
C ASP A 65 26.80 -1.09 -6.32
N VAL A 66 26.73 -0.16 -5.36
CA VAL A 66 26.46 1.25 -5.58
C VAL A 66 27.30 2.05 -4.58
N SER A 67 28.03 3.06 -5.02
CA SER A 67 28.81 3.97 -4.17
C SER A 67 27.97 5.15 -3.66
N SER A 68 26.76 4.87 -3.20
CA SER A 68 25.77 5.86 -2.75
C SER A 68 25.08 5.36 -1.48
N GLU A 69 24.31 6.25 -0.85
CA GLU A 69 23.46 5.92 0.29
C GLU A 69 22.17 5.21 -0.14
N LEU A 70 21.80 5.30 -1.41
CA LEU A 70 20.55 4.76 -1.93
C LEU A 70 20.80 3.68 -2.99
N ALA A 71 20.14 2.54 -2.83
CA ALA A 71 20.01 1.52 -3.85
C ALA A 71 18.55 1.27 -4.18
N GLU A 72 18.28 1.04 -5.46
CA GLU A 72 16.95 0.78 -5.98
C GLU A 72 16.91 -0.62 -6.59
N PHE A 73 15.90 -1.39 -6.19
CA PHE A 73 15.63 -2.74 -6.65
C PHE A 73 14.29 -2.74 -7.40
N PHE A 74 14.34 -3.03 -8.69
CA PHE A 74 13.17 -3.04 -9.55
C PHE A 74 12.56 -4.45 -9.57
N LEU A 75 11.28 -4.54 -9.23
CA LEU A 75 10.44 -5.71 -9.39
C LEU A 75 9.48 -5.43 -10.54
N GLU A 76 9.72 -6.08 -11.68
CA GLU A 76 8.91 -5.94 -12.88
C GLU A 76 7.68 -6.85 -12.80
N GLU A 77 6.54 -6.35 -13.30
CA GLU A 77 5.28 -7.06 -13.44
C GLU A 77 4.94 -7.95 -12.24
N VAL A 78 4.83 -7.35 -11.05
CA VAL A 78 4.75 -8.12 -9.81
C VAL A 78 3.55 -9.07 -9.81
N THR A 79 3.78 -10.30 -9.38
CA THR A 79 2.78 -11.35 -9.24
C THR A 79 2.40 -11.54 -7.76
N PRO A 80 1.24 -12.16 -7.46
CA PRO A 80 0.87 -12.52 -6.09
C PRO A 80 1.95 -13.33 -5.35
N ALA A 81 2.70 -14.19 -6.06
CA ALA A 81 3.80 -14.98 -5.51
C ALA A 81 5.01 -14.12 -5.09
N GLN A 82 5.20 -12.95 -5.71
CA GLN A 82 6.22 -11.98 -5.32
C GLN A 82 5.81 -11.14 -4.10
N GLY A 83 4.56 -11.23 -3.63
CA GLY A 83 4.17 -10.67 -2.34
C GLY A 83 4.95 -11.27 -1.17
N GLY A 84 5.02 -10.55 -0.06
CA GLY A 84 5.62 -11.00 1.21
C GLY A 84 6.50 -9.96 1.88
N SER A 85 7.26 -10.44 2.89
CA SER A 85 8.09 -9.60 3.76
C SER A 85 9.50 -9.43 3.20
N TYR A 86 9.89 -8.20 2.91
CA TYR A 86 11.22 -7.84 2.42
C TYR A 86 12.05 -7.13 3.48
N HIS A 87 13.36 -7.37 3.52
CA HIS A 87 14.29 -6.59 4.32
C HIS A 87 15.56 -6.31 3.54
N CYS A 88 16.25 -5.23 3.90
CA CYS A 88 17.48 -4.81 3.24
C CYS A 88 18.65 -4.80 4.22
N CYS A 89 19.82 -5.21 3.73
CA CYS A 89 21.11 -5.03 4.41
C CYS A 89 22.09 -4.35 3.46
N TYR A 90 23.10 -3.68 4.00
CA TYR A 90 24.19 -3.10 3.21
C TYR A 90 25.55 -3.46 3.78
N ARG A 91 26.59 -3.30 2.96
CA ARG A 91 27.98 -3.51 3.30
C ARG A 91 28.78 -2.29 2.89
N ARG A 92 29.59 -1.80 3.82
CA ARG A 92 30.53 -0.72 3.57
C ARG A 92 31.94 -1.24 3.28
N PRO A 93 32.77 -0.48 2.54
CA PRO A 93 34.12 -0.90 2.22
C PRO A 93 35.09 -0.85 3.42
N ASP A 94 34.78 -0.07 4.47
CA ASP A 94 35.56 0.01 5.71
C ASP A 94 35.35 -1.21 6.63
N TRP A 95 34.36 -2.06 6.35
CA TRP A 95 34.06 -3.24 7.16
C TRP A 95 34.84 -4.47 6.72
N ARG A 96 35.00 -5.41 7.64
CA ARG A 96 35.64 -6.71 7.33
C ARG A 96 34.84 -7.44 6.24
N PRO A 97 35.51 -8.18 5.34
CA PRO A 97 34.82 -8.99 4.34
C PRO A 97 33.79 -9.93 4.99
N GLY A 98 32.60 -10.01 4.41
CA GLY A 98 31.49 -10.84 4.90
C GLY A 98 30.63 -10.21 6.00
N VAL A 99 31.00 -9.05 6.53
CA VAL A 99 30.18 -8.31 7.51
C VAL A 99 29.12 -7.47 6.80
N TRP A 100 27.88 -7.54 7.30
CA TRP A 100 26.72 -6.80 6.81
C TRP A 100 26.10 -5.95 7.92
N SER A 101 25.28 -4.97 7.53
CA SER A 101 24.53 -4.14 8.45
C SER A 101 23.51 -4.96 9.24
N GLN A 102 22.95 -4.38 10.31
CA GLN A 102 21.66 -4.86 10.79
C GLN A 102 20.62 -4.81 9.65
N PRO A 103 19.64 -5.74 9.64
CA PRO A 103 18.55 -5.69 8.67
C PRO A 103 17.67 -4.46 8.89
N SER A 104 17.11 -3.93 7.81
CA SER A 104 16.05 -2.92 7.89
C SER A 104 14.83 -3.47 8.63
N ASP A 105 13.92 -2.56 8.99
CA ASP A 105 12.57 -2.98 9.34
C ASP A 105 11.94 -3.72 8.14
N PRO A 106 11.15 -4.78 8.39
CA PRO A 106 10.51 -5.54 7.33
C PRO A 106 9.47 -4.69 6.59
N LEU A 107 9.43 -4.84 5.28
CA LEU A 107 8.48 -4.20 4.39
C LEU A 107 7.58 -5.27 3.78
N GLU A 108 6.30 -5.27 4.17
CA GLU A 108 5.29 -6.15 3.60
C GLU A 108 4.82 -5.60 2.24
N LEU A 109 5.12 -6.32 1.17
CA LEU A 109 4.58 -6.06 -0.17
C LEU A 109 3.35 -6.93 -0.39
N LEU A 110 2.17 -6.31 -0.47
CA LEU A 110 0.91 -6.97 -0.71
C LEU A 110 0.51 -6.79 -2.18
N VAL A 111 0.28 -7.91 -2.87
CA VAL A 111 -0.14 -7.91 -4.27
C VAL A 111 -1.56 -8.49 -4.35
N THR A 112 -2.56 -7.64 -4.57
CA THR A 112 -3.99 -8.00 -4.53
C THR A 112 -4.74 -7.45 -5.74
N ASP A 113 -5.68 -8.23 -6.27
CA ASP A 113 -6.55 -7.80 -7.35
C ASP A 113 -7.52 -6.71 -6.88
N SER A 114 -7.38 -5.49 -7.40
CA SER A 114 -8.27 -4.36 -7.07
C SER A 114 -9.67 -4.49 -7.70
N SER A 115 -9.88 -5.45 -8.60
CA SER A 115 -11.13 -5.60 -9.37
C SER A 115 -12.33 -6.11 -8.57
N SER A 116 -12.14 -6.51 -7.31
CA SER A 116 -13.21 -7.13 -6.50
C SER A 116 -14.14 -6.12 -5.81
N SER A 117 -13.75 -4.84 -5.62
CA SER A 117 -14.45 -3.94 -4.69
C SER A 117 -15.36 -2.84 -5.26
N ASP A 118 -15.47 -2.66 -6.59
CA ASP A 118 -16.18 -1.47 -7.12
C ASP A 118 -17.45 -1.75 -7.95
N TYR A 119 -17.76 -2.99 -8.32
CA TYR A 119 -18.90 -3.28 -9.22
C TYR A 119 -20.28 -3.24 -8.52
N THR A 120 -20.33 -3.30 -7.19
CA THR A 120 -21.59 -3.32 -6.41
C THR A 120 -22.13 -1.91 -6.12
N GLN A 121 -21.29 -0.87 -6.07
CA GLN A 121 -21.71 0.50 -5.78
C GLN A 121 -22.45 1.16 -6.95
N GLY A 122 -21.92 1.06 -8.18
CA GLY A 122 -22.54 1.68 -9.36
C GLY A 122 -23.90 1.09 -9.75
N ASN A 123 -24.08 -0.22 -9.54
CA ASN A 123 -25.33 -0.92 -9.85
C ASN A 123 -26.45 -0.57 -8.87
N LEU A 124 -26.13 -0.39 -7.57
CA LEU A 124 -27.12 0.00 -6.57
C LEU A 124 -27.66 1.42 -6.80
N VAL A 125 -26.79 2.37 -7.16
CA VAL A 125 -27.20 3.75 -7.45
C VAL A 125 -28.11 3.79 -8.69
N ARG A 126 -27.80 3.02 -9.72
CA ARG A 126 -28.63 2.91 -10.94
C ARG A 126 -29.99 2.26 -10.65
N LEU A 127 -30.03 1.19 -9.86
CA LEU A 127 -31.28 0.54 -9.43
C LEU A 127 -32.11 1.45 -8.51
N GLY A 128 -31.46 2.21 -7.62
CA GLY A 128 -32.11 3.19 -6.75
C GLY A 128 -32.78 4.32 -7.52
N LEU A 129 -32.10 4.90 -8.52
CA LEU A 129 -32.67 5.94 -9.38
C LEU A 129 -33.84 5.42 -10.22
N ALA A 130 -33.70 4.22 -10.82
CA ALA A 130 -34.79 3.60 -11.56
C ALA A 130 -36.02 3.32 -10.67
N GLY A 131 -35.79 2.84 -9.44
CA GLY A 131 -36.85 2.61 -8.45
C GLY A 131 -37.58 3.89 -8.06
N LEU A 132 -36.85 4.98 -7.79
CA LEU A 132 -37.45 6.28 -7.45
C LEU A 132 -38.33 6.81 -8.58
N VAL A 133 -37.87 6.73 -9.83
CA VAL A 133 -38.64 7.15 -11.01
C VAL A 133 -39.96 6.38 -11.11
N LEU A 134 -39.92 5.05 -10.97
CA LEU A 134 -41.11 4.20 -11.01
C LEU A 134 -42.09 4.52 -9.88
N ILE A 135 -41.60 4.77 -8.66
CA ILE A 135 -42.45 5.17 -7.52
C ILE A 135 -43.12 6.52 -7.79
N SER A 136 -42.39 7.51 -8.29
CA SER A 136 -42.96 8.82 -8.63
C SER A 136 -44.01 8.75 -9.74
N LEU A 137 -43.78 7.95 -10.79
CA LEU A 137 -44.79 7.69 -11.83
C LEU A 137 -46.03 6.98 -11.27
N GLY A 138 -45.84 5.96 -10.43
CA GLY A 138 -46.94 5.24 -9.79
C GLY A 138 -47.80 6.15 -8.90
N ALA A 139 -47.16 7.05 -8.14
CA ALA A 139 -47.84 8.05 -7.33
C ALA A 139 -48.65 9.05 -8.19
N LEU A 140 -48.09 9.51 -9.30
CA LEU A 140 -48.80 10.40 -10.26
C LEU A 140 -50.04 9.72 -10.85
N VAL A 141 -49.91 8.48 -11.32
CA VAL A 141 -51.02 7.71 -11.91
C VAL A 141 -52.13 7.45 -10.88
N THR A 142 -51.77 7.07 -9.65
CA THR A 142 -52.77 6.86 -8.58
C THR A 142 -53.43 8.16 -8.14
N PHE A 143 -52.70 9.27 -8.11
CA PHE A 143 -53.27 10.58 -7.80
C PHE A 143 -54.26 11.02 -8.88
N ASP A 144 -53.92 10.87 -10.16
CA ASP A 144 -54.79 11.18 -11.29
C ASP A 144 -56.05 10.32 -11.29
N TRP A 145 -55.91 9.00 -11.13
CA TRP A 145 -57.02 8.06 -10.99
C TRP A 145 -57.96 8.43 -9.84
N ARG A 146 -57.39 8.81 -8.68
CA ARG A 146 -58.16 9.20 -7.49
C ARG A 146 -58.85 10.55 -7.69
N SER A 147 -58.25 11.47 -8.45
CA SER A 147 -58.83 12.76 -8.82
C SER A 147 -60.05 12.55 -9.73
N GLN A 148 -59.91 11.71 -10.75
CA GLN A 148 -60.96 11.39 -11.71
C GLN A 148 -62.16 10.67 -11.05
N ASN A 149 -61.88 9.74 -10.14
CA ASN A 149 -62.92 9.08 -9.32
C ASN A 149 -63.57 10.00 -8.26
N ARG A 150 -62.98 11.17 -7.97
CA ARG A 150 -63.54 12.14 -7.02
C ARG A 150 -64.36 13.25 -7.68
N ALA A 151 -64.47 13.29 -9.01
CA ALA A 151 -65.41 14.19 -9.68
C ALA A 151 -66.86 13.79 -9.33
N PRO A 152 -67.67 14.68 -8.73
CA PRO A 152 -69.02 14.33 -8.29
C PRO A 152 -70.00 14.24 -9.45
N ALA A 153 -70.94 13.30 -9.34
CA ALA A 153 -72.14 13.22 -10.16
C ALA A 153 -72.94 14.53 -10.03
N GLY A 154 -72.86 15.37 -11.06
CA GLY A 154 -73.71 16.55 -11.24
C GLY A 154 -75.02 16.17 -11.93
N VAL A 155 -76.07 16.06 -11.11
CA VAL A 155 -77.49 16.43 -11.30
C VAL A 155 -78.17 16.22 -12.68
N ARG A 156 -79.24 15.43 -12.60
CA ARG A 156 -80.30 15.06 -13.57
C ARG A 156 -81.04 16.26 -14.20
N PRO A 157 -81.59 16.12 -15.42
CA PRO A 157 -82.97 16.48 -15.73
C PRO A 157 -83.85 15.24 -15.98
#